data_AF-A0A7X8ASV2-F1
#
_entry.id   AF-A0A7X8ASV2-F1
#
_cell.length_a   1.000
_cell.length_b   1.000
_cell.length_c   1.000
_cell.angle_alpha   90.00
_cell.angle_beta   90.00
_cell.angle_gamma   90.00
#
_symmetry.space_group_name_H-M   'P 1'
#
loop_
_entity.id
_entity.type
_entity.pdbx_description
1 polymer ?
#
loop_
_entity_poly.entity_id
_entity_poly.type
_entity_poly.pdbx_seq_one_letter_code
_entity_poly.pdbx_strand_id
1 'polypeptide(L)' 'MRVLYITLALLFNIILCIIEIPKMIQEKLFKELCVFCVLVFLGTLLAILKSIDANIPNPSDWIAWVYSPVADVFKSMLK' A
#
# COMPACT_ATOMS: atom_id res chain seq x y z
N MET A 1 -3.49 7.59 -19.08
CA MET A 1 -2.93 6.34 -18.51
C MET A 1 -3.28 6.16 -17.03
N ARG A 2 -3.13 7.18 -16.16
CA ARG A 2 -3.43 7.09 -14.71
C ARG A 2 -4.82 6.54 -14.36
N VAL A 3 -5.86 7.02 -15.06
CA VAL A 3 -7.26 6.60 -14.82
C VAL A 3 -7.47 5.10 -15.13
N LEU A 4 -6.80 4.57 -16.15
CA LEU A 4 -6.89 3.15 -16.53
C LEU A 4 -6.36 2.22 -15.43
N TYR A 5 -5.27 2.61 -14.76
CA TYR A 5 -4.71 1.84 -13.66
C TYR A 5 -5.63 1.83 -12.44
N ILE A 6 -6.24 2.97 -12.11
CA ILE A 6 -7.18 3.06 -10.98
C ILE A 6 -8.42 2.20 -11.24
N THR A 7 -9.00 2.30 -12.44
CA THR A 7 -10.21 1.53 -12.77
C THR A 7 -9.93 0.03 -12.78
N LEU A 8 -8.78 -0.40 -13.28
CA LEU A 8 -8.36 -1.81 -13.23
C LEU A 8 -8.15 -2.29 -11.78
N ALA A 9 -7.48 -1.49 -10.94
CA ALA A 9 -7.27 -1.83 -9.54
C ALA A 9 -8.59 -1.91 -8.75
N LEU A 10 -9.54 -1.00 -9.01
CA LEU A 10 -10.87 -1.04 -8.40
C LEU A 10 -11.66 -2.27 -8.83
N LEU A 11 -11.65 -2.60 -10.12
CA LEU A 11 -12.29 -3.81 -10.65
C LEU A 11 -11.74 -5.07 -9.98
N PHE A 12 -10.42 -5.17 -9.84
CA PHE A 12 -9.78 -6.29 -9.16
C PHE A 12 -10.20 -6.39 -7.69
N ASN A 13 -10.15 -5.27 -6.95
CA ASN A 13 -10.57 -5.24 -5.54
C ASN A 13 -12.05 -5.62 -5.37
N ILE A 14 -12.94 -5.18 -6.27
CA ILE A 14 -14.37 -5.53 -6.23
C ILE A 14 -14.57 -7.04 -6.39
N ILE A 15 -13.92 -7.64 -7.39
CA ILE A 15 -14.01 -9.09 -7.63
C ILE A 15 -13.49 -9.86 -6.41
N LEU A 16 -12.36 -9.41 -5.87
CA LEU A 16 -11.72 -10.00 -4.70
C LEU A 16 -12.65 -9.94 -3.47
N CYS A 17 -13.26 -8.77 -3.18
CA CYS A 17 -14.26 -8.61 -2.13
C CYS A 17 -15.48 -9.52 -2.32
N ILE A 18 -16.00 -9.67 -3.53
CA ILE A 18 -17.17 -10.54 -3.81
C ILE A 18 -16.86 -12.01 -3.52
N ILE A 19 -15.61 -12.45 -3.67
CA ILE A 19 -15.21 -13.84 -3.41
C ILE A 19 -14.84 -14.06 -1.94
N GLU A 20 -13.98 -13.21 -1.38
CA GLU A 20 -13.43 -13.39 -0.03
C GLU A 20 -14.43 -13.06 1.08
N ILE A 21 -15.19 -11.97 0.96
CA ILE A 21 -16.11 -11.52 2.03
C ILE A 21 -17.19 -12.57 2.36
N PRO A 22 -17.96 -13.12 1.39
CA PRO A 22 -18.99 -14.10 1.73
C PRO A 22 -18.37 -15.38 2.31
N LYS A 23 -17.20 -15.79 1.80
CA LYS A 23 -16.47 -16.95 2.33
C LYS A 23 -16.09 -16.74 3.81
N MET A 24 -15.53 -15.58 4.16
CA MET A 24 -15.17 -15.27 5.55
C MET A 24 -16.39 -15.14 6.47
N ILE A 25 -17.52 -14.62 5.97
CA ILE A 25 -18.77 -14.54 6.74
C ILE A 25 -19.33 -15.95 7.00
N GLN A 26 -19.31 -16.84 6.00
CA GLN A 26 -19.78 -18.23 6.14
C GLN A 26 -18.97 -19.00 7.18
N GLU A 27 -17.65 -18.82 7.18
CA GLU A 27 -16.72 -19.42 8.14
C GLU A 27 -16.68 -18.68 9.51
N LYS A 28 -17.48 -17.61 9.69
CA LYS A 28 -17.53 -16.76 10.89
C LYS A 28 -16.17 -16.14 11.27
N LEU A 29 -15.31 -15.87 10.28
CA LEU A 29 -13.95 -15.34 10.44
C LEU A 29 -13.96 -13.80 10.52
N PHE A 30 -14.66 -13.24 11.50
CA PHE A 30 -14.86 -11.78 11.60
C PHE A 30 -13.58 -10.99 11.86
N LYS A 31 -12.59 -11.57 12.57
CA LYS A 31 -11.28 -10.94 12.78
C LYS A 31 -10.51 -10.81 11.47
N GLU A 32 -10.53 -11.86 10.66
CA GLU A 32 -9.86 -11.89 9.36
C GLU A 32 -10.56 -10.96 8.38
N LEU A 33 -11.89 -10.92 8.39
CA LEU A 33 -12.67 -9.97 7.61
C LEU A 33 -12.31 -8.52 7.95
N CYS A 34 -12.09 -8.20 9.23
CA CYS A 34 -11.64 -6.86 9.63
C CYS A 34 -10.26 -6.53 9.05
N VAL A 35 -9.28 -7.43 9.21
CA VAL A 35 -7.92 -7.23 8.67
C VAL A 35 -7.95 -7.10 7.15
N PHE A 36 -8.71 -7.95 6.48
CA PHE A 36 -8.93 -7.92 5.04
C PHE A 36 -9.49 -6.57 4.58
N CYS A 37 -10.58 -6.11 5.18
CA CYS A 37 -11.20 -4.83 4.84
C CYS A 37 -10.24 -3.66 5.06
N VAL A 38 -9.48 -3.66 6.16
CA VAL A 38 -8.48 -2.63 6.44
C VAL A 38 -7.38 -2.63 5.38
N LEU A 39 -6.87 -3.80 4.99
CA LEU A 39 -5.83 -3.91 3.96
C LEU A 39 -6.33 -3.47 2.58
N VAL A 40 -7.51 -3.90 2.16
CA VAL A 40 -8.13 -3.50 0.89
C VAL A 40 -8.37 -1.99 0.87
N PHE A 41 -8.88 -1.44 1.97
CA PHE A 41 -9.12 -0.01 2.10
C PHE A 41 -7.81 0.79 2.00
N LEU A 42 -6.78 0.41 2.77
CA LEU A 42 -5.49 1.09 2.76
C LEU A 42 -4.80 0.98 1.40
N GLY A 43 -4.80 -0.21 0.79
CA GLY A 43 -4.23 -0.41 -0.55
C GLY A 43 -4.93 0.43 -1.61
N THR A 44 -6.26 0.48 -1.58
CA THR A 44 -7.05 1.30 -2.51
C THR A 44 -6.81 2.79 -2.29
N LEU A 45 -6.78 3.23 -1.03
CA LEU A 45 -6.51 4.61 -0.67
C LEU A 45 -5.12 5.05 -1.15
N LEU A 46 -4.09 4.23 -0.92
CA LEU A 46 -2.73 4.50 -1.41
C LEU A 46 -2.66 4.54 -2.94
N ALA A 47 -3.37 3.64 -3.63
CA ALA A 47 -3.43 3.65 -5.09
C ALA A 47 -4.07 4.93 -5.65
N ILE A 48 -5.13 5.42 -5.01
CA ILE A 48 -5.78 6.69 -5.37
C ILE A 48 -4.83 7.86 -5.11
N LEU A 49 -4.26 7.94 -3.90
CA LEU A 49 -3.34 9.02 -3.52
C LEU A 49 -2.12 9.10 -4.45
N LYS A 50 -1.54 7.94 -4.81
CA LYS A 50 -0.43 7.88 -5.76
C LYS A 50 -0.85 8.36 -7.16
N SER A 51 -2.08 8.13 -7.58
CA SER A 51 -2.57 8.53 -8.89
C SER A 51 -2.82 10.04 -9.02
N ILE A 52 -3.23 10.69 -7.92
CA ILE A 52 -3.40 12.15 -7.84
C ILE A 52 -2.06 12.90 -7.66
N ASP A 53 -0.91 12.21 -7.80
CA ASP A 53 0.42 12.79 -7.57
C ASP A 53 0.56 13.39 -6.16
N ALA A 54 -0.17 12.85 -5.18
CA ALA A 54 0.08 13.21 -3.80
C ALA A 54 1.51 12.82 -3.48
N ASN A 55 2.29 13.77 -2.96
CA ASN A 55 3.69 13.58 -2.61
C ASN A 55 3.78 12.71 -1.35
N ILE A 56 3.48 11.43 -1.54
CA ILE A 56 3.66 10.40 -0.52
C ILE A 56 5.15 10.07 -0.55
N PRO A 57 5.89 10.36 0.53
CA PRO A 57 7.29 9.97 0.61
C PRO A 57 7.37 8.47 0.36
N ASN A 58 8.21 8.08 -0.59
CA ASN A 58 8.38 6.69 -0.93
C ASN A 58 8.98 5.99 0.31
N PRO A 59 8.60 4.75 0.66
CA PRO A 59 9.30 3.99 1.70
C PRO A 59 10.83 4.00 1.54
N SER A 60 11.33 4.08 0.29
CA SER A 60 12.76 4.26 0.01
C SER A 60 13.34 5.55 0.59
N ASP A 61 12.57 6.64 0.66
CA ASP A 61 13.02 7.92 1.18
C ASP A 61 13.14 7.85 2.70
N TRP A 62 12.25 7.09 3.35
CA TRP A 62 12.37 6.78 4.77
C TRP A 62 13.56 5.89 5.06
N ILE A 63 13.79 4.87 4.22
CA ILE A 63 14.98 4.02 4.32
C ILE A 63 16.23 4.89 4.11
N ALA A 64 16.26 5.76 3.10
CA ALA A 64 17.36 6.67 2.85
C ALA A 64 17.62 7.61 4.03
N TRP A 65 16.57 8.11 4.69
CA TRP A 65 16.70 8.91 5.90
C TRP A 65 17.32 8.12 7.06
N VAL A 66 16.85 6.89 7.30
CA VAL A 66 17.41 6.00 8.33
C VAL A 66 18.88 5.66 8.08
N TYR A 67 19.26 5.48 6.81
CA TYR A 67 20.63 5.14 6.41
C TYR A 67 21.53 6.35 6.14
N SER A 68 20.98 7.58 6.09
CA SER A 68 21.73 8.82 5.96
C SER A 68 22.90 8.96 6.94
N PRO A 69 22.75 8.71 8.26
CA PRO A 69 23.89 8.81 9.19
C PRO A 69 25.01 7.81 8.88
N VAL A 70 24.68 6.62 8.38
CA VAL A 70 25.68 5.63 7.95
C VAL A 70 26.40 6.14 6.70
N ALA A 71 25.66 6.67 5.73
CA ALA A 71 26.23 7.27 4.52
C ALA A 71 27.19 8.42 4.86
N ASP A 72 26.86 9.26 5.85
CA ASP A 72 27.70 10.38 6.29
C ASP A 72 29.00 9.89 6.96
N VAL A 73 28.96 8.81 7.75
CA VAL A 73 30.17 8.18 8.32
C VAL A 73 31.09 7.68 7.20
N PHE A 74 30.56 6.94 6.22
CA PHE A 74 31.35 6.48 5.07
C PHE A 74 31.93 7.64 4.28
N LYS A 75 31.15 8.70 4.05
CA LYS A 75 31.58 9.90 3.32
C LYS A 75 32.67 10.68 4.06
N SER A 76 32.65 10.66 5.38
CA SER A 76 33.70 11.23 6.24
C SER A 76 35.00 10.40 6.20
N MET A 77 34.91 9.07 6.13
CA MET A 77 36.09 8.19 6.03
C MET A 77 36.76 8.21 4.65
N LEU A 78 36.00 8.50 3.59
CA LEU A 78 36.49 8.56 2.21
C LEU A 78 37.09 9.92 1.83
N LYS A 79 37.02 10.91 2.73
CA LYS A 79 37.60 12.24 2.58
C LYS A 79 38.89 12.36 3.39
#